data_AF-A0A2S8V9Z5-F1
#
_entry.id   AF-A0A2S8V9Z5-F1
#
_cell.length_a   1.000
_cell.length_b   1.000
_cell.length_c   1.000
_cell.angle_alpha   90.00
_cell.angle_beta   90.00
_cell.angle_gamma   90.00
#
_symmetry.space_group_name_H-M   'P 1'
#
loop_
_entity.id
_entity.type
_entity.pdbx_description
1 polymer ?
#
loop_
_entity_poly.entity_id
_entity_poly.type
_entity_poly.pdbx_seq_one_letter_code
_entity_poly.pdbx_strand_id
1 'polypeptide(L)'
;MAYPPAARSAAASFEFPSTARAARHAARTWFESAPNLPPAQYRDQQFREHCADKTDSPLERRIRRDAFKQAFAQAIGHIVVEEARLHALPA
;
A
#
# COMPACT_ATOMS: atom_id res chain seq x y z
N MET A 1 -11.39 15.21 -40.37
CA MET A 1 -10.13 15.41 -39.62
C MET A 1 -10.24 14.69 -38.30
N ALA A 2 -9.60 13.53 -38.17
CA ALA A 2 -9.59 12.76 -36.93
C ALA A 2 -8.35 13.16 -36.12
N TYR A 3 -8.54 13.58 -34.88
CA TYR A 3 -7.45 13.82 -33.94
C TYR A 3 -6.77 12.48 -33.62
N PRO A 4 -5.42 12.40 -33.57
CA PRO A 4 -4.77 11.20 -33.10
C PRO A 4 -5.12 11.00 -31.62
N PRO A 5 -5.41 9.76 -31.17
CA PRO A 5 -5.60 9.49 -29.76
C PRO A 5 -4.32 9.89 -29.03
N ALA A 6 -4.48 10.70 -27.99
CA ALA A 6 -3.39 11.15 -27.13
C ALA A 6 -2.51 9.96 -26.80
N ALA A 7 -1.23 10.07 -27.16
CA ALA A 7 -0.20 9.11 -26.78
C ALA A 7 -0.36 8.86 -25.28
N ARG A 8 -0.84 7.67 -24.93
CA ARG A 8 -0.82 7.18 -23.55
C ARG A 8 0.64 7.29 -23.15
N SER A 9 0.94 8.28 -22.32
CA SER A 9 2.30 8.53 -21.85
C SER A 9 2.81 7.22 -21.29
N ALA A 10 3.70 6.57 -22.03
CA ALA A 10 4.44 5.39 -21.62
C ALA A 10 5.54 5.78 -20.62
N ALA A 11 5.24 6.75 -19.75
CA ALA A 11 5.79 6.74 -18.41
C ALA A 11 5.10 5.56 -17.73
N ALA A 12 5.62 4.36 -17.96
CA ALA A 12 5.39 3.24 -17.07
C ALA A 12 5.99 3.65 -15.72
N SER A 13 5.23 4.44 -14.96
CA SER A 13 5.27 4.44 -13.51
C SER A 13 5.42 2.97 -13.16
N PHE A 14 6.51 2.58 -12.49
CA PHE A 14 6.62 1.24 -11.90
C PHE A 14 5.50 1.13 -10.85
N GLU A 15 4.28 0.96 -11.31
CA GLU A 15 3.12 0.71 -10.52
C GLU A 15 3.23 -0.76 -10.17
N PHE A 16 3.30 -1.03 -8.88
CA PHE A 16 3.17 -2.37 -8.37
C PHE A 16 1.78 -2.52 -7.74
N PRO A 17 0.68 -2.65 -8.52
CA PRO A 17 -0.67 -2.79 -7.98
C PRO A 17 -0.80 -3.93 -6.97
N SER A 18 -0.09 -5.04 -7.20
CA SER A 18 -0.06 -6.19 -6.28
C SER A 18 0.57 -5.84 -4.94
N THR A 19 1.63 -5.05 -4.94
CA THR A 19 2.29 -4.52 -3.73
C THR A 19 1.38 -3.55 -2.98
N ALA A 20 0.73 -2.62 -3.70
CA ALA A 20 -0.20 -1.69 -3.07
C ALA A 20 -1.41 -2.43 -2.47
N ARG A 21 -1.91 -3.47 -3.15
CA ARG A 21 -2.99 -4.33 -2.64
C ARG A 21 -2.55 -5.09 -1.38
N ALA A 22 -1.36 -5.70 -1.41
CA ALA A 22 -0.80 -6.40 -0.25
C ALA A 22 -0.61 -5.46 0.95
N ALA A 23 -0.12 -4.23 0.72
CA ALA A 23 0.04 -3.22 1.75
C ALA A 23 -1.30 -2.80 2.38
N ARG A 24 -2.35 -2.58 1.58
CA ARG A 24 -3.70 -2.27 2.08
C ARG A 24 -4.28 -3.43 2.89
N HIS A 25 -4.09 -4.66 2.42
CA HIS A 25 -4.52 -5.85 3.15
C HIS A 25 -3.80 -5.95 4.49
N ALA A 26 -2.47 -5.83 4.50
CA ALA A 26 -1.67 -5.84 5.72
C ALA A 26 -2.11 -4.76 6.72
N ALA A 27 -2.41 -3.54 6.27
CA ALA A 27 -2.90 -2.48 7.14
C ALA A 27 -4.23 -2.85 7.82
N ARG A 28 -5.18 -3.43 7.07
CA ARG A 28 -6.46 -3.89 7.64
C ARG A 28 -6.25 -5.02 8.65
N THR A 29 -5.47 -6.03 8.28
CA THR A 29 -5.16 -7.15 9.18
C THR A 29 -4.47 -6.68 10.46
N TRP A 30 -3.59 -5.68 10.40
CA TRP A 30 -2.95 -5.13 11.59
C TRP A 30 -3.98 -4.50 12.55
N PHE A 31 -4.96 -3.77 12.05
CA PHE A 31 -6.05 -3.23 12.88
C PHE A 31 -6.95 -4.33 13.45
N GLU A 32 -7.31 -5.33 12.64
CA GLU A 32 -8.22 -6.41 13.03
C GLU A 32 -7.59 -7.37 14.05
N SER A 33 -6.34 -7.76 13.84
CA SER A 33 -5.63 -8.73 14.69
C SER A 33 -4.90 -8.09 15.87
N ALA A 34 -4.75 -6.76 15.87
CA ALA A 34 -4.05 -5.96 16.88
C ALA A 34 -2.80 -6.68 17.42
N PRO A 35 -1.84 -7.06 16.55
CA PRO A 35 -0.69 -7.82 16.99
C PRO A 35 0.09 -6.98 18.02
N ASN A 36 0.80 -7.63 18.95
CA ASN A 36 1.70 -6.98 19.91
C ASN A 36 2.95 -6.35 19.25
N LEU A 37 2.84 -5.99 17.97
CA LEU A 37 3.88 -5.42 17.13
C LEU A 37 3.48 -4.00 16.72
N PRO A 38 4.39 -3.02 16.84
CA PRO A 38 4.19 -1.70 16.28
C PRO A 38 3.87 -1.77 14.77
N PRO A 39 3.00 -0.89 14.24
CA PRO A 39 2.56 -0.95 12.86
C PRO A 39 3.72 -0.88 11.85
N ALA A 40 4.78 -0.14 12.17
CA ALA A 40 5.98 -0.06 11.34
C ALA A 40 6.73 -1.39 11.25
N GLN A 41 6.83 -2.14 12.36
CA GLN A 41 7.49 -3.45 12.38
C GLN A 41 6.66 -4.48 11.63
N TYR A 42 5.34 -4.49 11.86
CA TYR A 42 4.43 -5.37 11.14
C TYR A 42 4.46 -5.11 9.63
N ARG A 43 4.41 -3.84 9.20
CA ARG A 43 4.56 -3.45 7.80
C ARG A 43 5.84 -3.99 7.17
N ASP A 44 6.97 -3.84 7.86
CA ASP A 44 8.27 -4.24 7.33
C ASP A 44 8.39 -5.77 7.26
N GLN A 45 7.80 -6.51 8.20
CA GLN A 45 7.67 -7.96 8.13
C GLN A 45 6.83 -8.39 6.91
N GLN A 46 5.63 -7.84 6.77
CA GLN A 46 4.72 -8.17 5.66
C GLN A 46 5.32 -7.83 4.29
N PHE A 47 6.10 -6.75 4.20
CA PHE A 47 6.83 -6.43 2.97
C PHE A 47 7.88 -7.50 2.63
N ARG A 48 8.62 -8.02 3.62
CA ARG A 48 9.61 -9.09 3.40
C ARG A 48 8.93 -10.37 2.92
N GLU A 49 7.82 -10.74 3.54
CA GLU A 49 7.01 -11.90 3.16
C GLU A 49 6.47 -11.76 1.73
N HIS A 50 5.89 -10.60 1.38
CA HIS A 50 5.42 -10.33 0.01
C HIS A 50 6.52 -10.41 -1.06
N CYS A 51 7.76 -10.10 -0.69
CA CYS A 51 8.90 -10.12 -1.60
C CYS A 51 9.69 -11.44 -1.59
N ALA A 52 9.30 -12.43 -0.78
CA ALA A 52 10.09 -13.66 -0.61
C ALA A 52 10.30 -14.40 -1.95
N ASP A 53 9.25 -14.47 -2.77
CA ASP A 53 9.28 -15.18 -4.06
C ASP A 53 9.54 -14.25 -5.26
N LYS A 54 10.06 -13.04 -5.02
CA LYS A 54 10.25 -12.03 -6.07
C LYS A 54 11.72 -11.82 -6.39
N THR A 55 12.10 -12.10 -7.63
CA THR A 55 13.44 -11.84 -8.17
C THR A 55 13.55 -10.39 -8.64
N ASP A 56 13.41 -9.44 -7.70
CA ASP A 56 13.54 -8.01 -8.00
C ASP A 56 15.02 -7.58 -8.04
N SER A 57 15.38 -6.70 -8.96
CA SER A 57 16.63 -5.94 -8.88
C SER A 57 16.66 -5.02 -7.65
N PRO A 58 17.83 -4.53 -7.21
CA PRO A 58 17.91 -3.60 -6.08
C PRO A 58 17.06 -2.34 -6.24
N LEU A 59 16.94 -1.83 -7.48
CA LEU A 59 16.13 -0.65 -7.78
C LEU A 59 14.62 -0.97 -7.70
N GLU A 60 14.18 -2.06 -8.33
CA GLU A 60 12.77 -2.50 -8.27
C GLU A 60 12.34 -2.76 -6.84
N ARG A 61 13.19 -3.42 -6.04
CA ARG A 61 12.92 -3.69 -4.63
C ARG A 61 12.74 -2.39 -3.83
N ARG A 62 13.53 -1.36 -4.14
CA ARG A 62 13.39 -0.04 -3.51
C ARG A 62 12.07 0.63 -3.88
N ILE A 63 11.73 0.66 -5.17
CA ILE A 63 10.46 1.24 -5.65
C ILE A 63 9.27 0.48 -5.04
N ARG A 64 9.34 -0.85 -5.01
CA ARG A 64 8.31 -1.71 -4.40
C ARG A 64 8.15 -1.42 -2.91
N ARG A 65 9.25 -1.23 -2.18
CA ARG A 65 9.22 -0.87 -0.76
C ARG A 65 8.52 0.47 -0.53
N ASP A 66 8.85 1.47 -1.34
CA ASP A 66 8.29 2.81 -1.19
C ASP A 66 6.79 2.80 -1.52
N ALA A 67 6.38 2.08 -2.58
CA ALA A 67 4.98 1.84 -2.91
C ALA A 67 4.22 1.10 -1.79
N PHE A 68 4.82 0.08 -1.17
CA PHE A 68 4.23 -0.65 -0.05
C PHE A 68 4.03 0.27 1.17
N LYS A 69 5.06 1.04 1.52
CA LYS A 69 5.00 2.00 2.65
C LYS A 69 3.91 3.04 2.45
N GLN A 70 3.84 3.63 1.25
CA GLN A 70 2.84 4.63 0.93
C GLN A 70 1.42 4.06 1.02
N ALA A 71 1.17 2.91 0.38
CA ALA A 71 -0.15 2.29 0.39
C ALA A 71 -0.59 1.83 1.80
N PHE A 72 0.35 1.34 2.61
CA PHE A 72 0.09 0.99 4.01
C PHE A 72 -0.30 2.21 4.84
N ALA A 73 0.46 3.30 4.73
CA ALA A 73 0.19 4.55 5.45
C ALA A 73 -1.16 5.17 5.04
N GLN A 74 -1.47 5.20 3.75
CA GLN A 74 -2.76 5.67 3.25
C GLN A 74 -3.92 4.83 3.81
N ALA A 75 -3.77 3.50 3.82
CA ALA A 75 -4.80 2.61 4.37
C ALA A 75 -5.02 2.84 5.87
N ILE A 76 -3.95 2.96 6.65
CA ILE A 76 -4.07 3.31 8.08
C ILE A 76 -4.78 4.65 8.26
N GLY A 77 -4.36 5.67 7.51
CA GLY A 77 -4.96 7.00 7.58
C GLY A 77 -6.46 6.96 7.29
N HIS A 78 -6.88 6.23 6.25
CA HIS A 78 -8.30 6.08 5.93
C HIS A 78 -9.08 5.37 7.04
N ILE A 79 -8.53 4.29 7.63
CA ILE A 79 -9.20 3.56 8.72
C ILE A 79 -9.36 4.47 9.93
N VAL A 80 -8.30 5.15 10.37
CA VAL A 80 -8.35 6.05 11.54
C VAL A 80 -9.34 7.20 11.33
N VAL A 81 -9.36 7.80 10.14
CA VAL A 81 -10.29 8.89 9.82
C VAL A 81 -11.74 8.41 9.81
N GLU A 82 -12.03 7.24 9.23
CA GLU A 82 -13.38 6.69 9.21
C GLU A 82 -13.86 6.29 10.61
N GLU A 83 -13.01 5.66 11.42
CA GLU A 83 -13.33 5.35 12.82
C GLU A 83 -13.60 6.62 13.63
N ALA A 84 -12.74 7.64 13.49
CA ALA A 84 -12.94 8.92 14.15
C ALA A 84 -14.25 9.59 13.73
N ARG A 85 -14.61 9.49 12.44
CA ARG A 85 -15.89 10.01 11.92
C ARG A 85 -17.08 9.27 12.50
N LEU A 86 -17.03 7.94 12.60
CA LEU A 86 -18.09 7.13 13.18
C LEU A 86 -18.30 7.45 14.66
N HIS A 87 -17.22 7.64 15.41
CA HIS A 87 -17.29 7.99 16.84
C HIS A 87 -17.63 9.46 17.11
N ALA A 88 -17.42 10.37 16.14
CA ALA A 88 -17.76 11.78 16.26
C ALA A 88 -19.26 12.08 15.99
N LEU A 89 -19.99 11.16 15.35
CA LEU A 89 -21.43 11.30 15.15
C LEU A 89 -22.17 10.77 16.39
N PRO A 90 -22.94 11.60 17.11
CA PRO A 90 -23.79 11.09 18.19
C PRO A 90 -24.88 10.18 17.61
N ALA A 91 -25.10 9.04 18.28
CA ALA A 91 -26.15 8.07 17.97
C ALA A 91 -27.56 8.67 18.12
#